data_AF-A0A7C4NM79-F1
#
_entry.id   AF-A0A7C4NM79-F1
#
_cell.length_a   1.000
_cell.length_b   1.000
_cell.length_c   1.000
_cell.angle_alpha   90.00
_cell.angle_beta   90.00
_cell.angle_gamma   90.00
#
_symmetry.space_group_name_H-M   'P 1'
#
loop_
_entity.id
_entity.type
_entity.pdbx_description
1 polymer ?
#
loop_
_entity_poly.entity_id
_entity_poly.type
_entity_poly.pdbx_seq_one_letter_code
_entity_poly.pdbx_strand_id
1 'polypeptide(L)'
;MAKAISEALYLQSKSTALHSYKAIYLKIFLTALTILSRFIHLHVILIFLAINVFLLLYVGAKRILATVFALWCMLTSAIILLDMIFTTLTIDVILNLVYGFTTFTSIIFFYVTTPPTQIRKFVGFNAVSLTYLFFGYSVKLVADLIDTVKARGWVYSYNPIKYRYLLRAFTVLLISRISEIVDALRARGVEE
;
A
#
# COMPACT_ATOMS: atom_id res chain seq x y z
N MET A 1 -6.78 -10.63 3.55
CA MET A 1 -6.62 -9.62 2.46
C MET A 1 -7.82 -8.70 2.31
N ALA A 2 -9.00 -9.17 1.87
CA ALA A 2 -10.19 -8.30 1.66
C ALA A 2 -10.57 -7.44 2.89
N LYS A 3 -10.57 -8.03 4.09
CA LYS A 3 -10.85 -7.31 5.35
C LYS A 3 -9.81 -6.24 5.71
N ALA A 4 -8.57 -6.39 5.27
CA ALA A 4 -7.50 -5.41 5.48
C ALA A 4 -7.62 -4.24 4.49
N ILE A 5 -8.08 -4.51 3.27
CA ILE A 5 -8.35 -3.47 2.27
C ILE A 5 -9.54 -2.61 2.72
N SER A 6 -10.63 -3.23 3.17
CA SER A 6 -11.79 -2.49 3.68
C SER A 6 -11.43 -1.64 4.91
N GLU A 7 -10.56 -2.16 5.78
CA GLU A 7 -10.06 -1.41 6.94
C GLU A 7 -9.16 -0.23 6.53
N ALA A 8 -8.30 -0.39 5.51
CA ALA A 8 -7.47 0.68 5.00
C ALA A 8 -8.32 1.84 4.45
N LEU A 9 -9.37 1.51 3.68
CA LEU A 9 -10.32 2.48 3.16
C LEU A 9 -11.13 3.15 4.29
N TYR A 10 -11.54 2.38 5.30
CA TYR A 10 -12.22 2.93 6.48
C TYR A 10 -11.30 3.88 7.27
N LEU A 11 -10.05 3.50 7.50
CA LEU A 11 -9.10 4.33 8.25
C LEU A 11 -8.76 5.63 7.51
N GLN A 12 -8.66 5.62 6.17
CA GLN A 12 -8.51 6.85 5.39
C GLN A 12 -9.66 7.85 5.57
N SER A 13 -10.84 7.38 5.98
CA SER A 13 -12.01 8.23 6.25
C SER A 13 -12.09 8.75 7.69
N LYS A 14 -11.24 8.25 8.60
CA LYS A 14 -11.19 8.73 10.00
C LYS A 14 -10.49 10.08 10.10
N SER A 15 -10.89 10.85 11.12
CA SER A 15 -10.15 12.04 11.55
C SER A 15 -9.37 11.75 12.83
N THR A 16 -8.04 11.68 12.72
CA THR A 16 -7.14 11.77 13.88
C THR A 16 -6.09 12.86 13.61
N ALA A 17 -5.28 13.22 14.61
CA ALA A 17 -4.20 14.20 14.43
C ALA A 17 -3.26 13.83 13.26
N LEU A 18 -3.04 12.53 13.03
CA LEU A 18 -2.23 12.01 11.94
C LEU A 18 -2.92 12.07 10.57
N HIS A 19 -4.24 12.29 10.51
CA HIS A 19 -4.98 12.55 9.26
C HIS A 19 -5.05 14.04 8.92
N SER A 20 -4.50 14.92 9.75
CA SER A 20 -4.48 16.35 9.45
C SER A 20 -3.55 16.63 8.25
N TYR A 21 -3.91 17.64 7.45
CA TYR A 21 -3.09 18.06 6.30
C TYR A 21 -1.66 18.46 6.72
N LYS A 22 -1.50 19.07 7.89
CA LYS A 22 -0.18 19.44 8.45
C LYS A 22 0.69 18.22 8.76
N ALA A 23 0.09 17.07 9.08
CA ALA A 23 0.83 15.84 9.35
C ALA A 23 1.47 15.24 8.08
N ILE A 24 1.13 15.71 6.87
CA ILE A 24 1.75 15.22 5.63
C ILE A 24 3.26 15.45 5.65
N TYR A 25 3.72 16.62 6.10
CA TYR A 25 5.14 16.92 6.21
C TYR A 25 5.86 15.95 7.14
N LEU A 26 5.27 15.66 8.31
CA LEU A 26 5.81 14.68 9.26
C LEU A 26 5.93 13.31 8.60
N LYS A 27 4.91 12.85 7.87
CA LYS A 27 4.94 11.53 7.24
C LYS A 27 5.97 11.46 6.12
N ILE A 28 6.05 12.48 5.26
CA ILE A 28 7.07 12.55 4.20
C ILE A 28 8.47 12.53 4.82
N PHE A 29 8.69 13.32 5.87
CA PHE A 29 9.95 13.34 6.60
C PHE A 29 10.29 11.98 7.20
N LEU A 30 9.32 11.31 7.83
CA LEU A 30 9.51 10.00 8.45
C LEU A 30 9.78 8.91 7.40
N THR A 31 9.11 8.94 6.25
CA THR A 31 9.37 8.05 5.11
C THR A 31 10.76 8.30 4.52
N ALA A 32 11.13 9.56 4.30
CA ALA A 32 12.45 9.93 3.77
C ALA A 32 13.58 9.49 4.71
N LEU A 33 13.44 9.75 6.01
CA LEU A 33 14.39 9.28 7.01
C LEU A 33 14.44 7.75 7.10
N THR A 34 13.31 7.07 6.97
CA THR A 34 13.28 5.60 6.93
C THR A 34 14.10 5.09 5.74
N ILE A 35 13.99 5.70 4.56
CA ILE A 35 14.77 5.32 3.37
C ILE A 35 16.26 5.63 3.58
N LEU A 36 16.58 6.81 4.10
CA LEU A 36 17.96 7.24 4.36
C LEU A 36 18.63 6.44 5.48
N SER A 37 17.85 5.85 6.40
CA SER A 37 18.38 5.06 7.53
C SER A 37 19.25 3.89 7.09
N ARG A 38 19.09 3.41 5.85
CA ARG A 38 19.95 2.39 5.24
C ARG A 38 21.44 2.77 5.25
N PHE A 39 21.75 4.06 5.13
CA PHE A 39 23.12 4.56 5.00
C PHE A 39 23.75 4.96 6.33
N ILE A 40 23.00 4.94 7.44
CA ILE A 40 23.44 5.48 8.73
C ILE A 40 23.90 4.34 9.64
N HIS A 41 22.96 3.60 10.22
CA HIS A 41 23.26 2.52 11.16
C HIS A 41 22.06 1.59 11.32
N LEU A 42 22.35 0.31 11.53
CA LEU A 42 21.35 -0.74 11.73
C LEU A 42 20.33 -0.42 12.83
N HIS A 43 20.79 0.07 13.98
CA HIS A 43 19.92 0.39 15.12
C HIS A 43 18.85 1.43 14.76
N VAL A 44 19.15 2.32 13.81
CA VAL A 44 18.24 3.36 13.35
C VAL A 44 17.05 2.75 12.60
N ILE A 45 17.28 1.68 11.82
CA ILE A 45 16.21 0.96 11.09
C ILE A 45 15.21 0.36 12.09
N LEU A 46 15.69 -0.24 13.18
CA LEU A 46 14.84 -0.83 14.21
C LEU A 46 14.04 0.23 14.98
N ILE A 47 14.64 1.39 15.24
CA ILE A 47 13.93 2.54 15.84
C ILE A 47 12.80 3.01 14.92
N PHE A 48 13.05 3.19 13.63
CA PHE A 48 12.00 3.58 12.69
C PHE A 48 10.92 2.51 12.55
N LEU A 49 11.27 1.23 12.61
CA LEU A 49 10.30 0.15 12.61
C LEU A 49 9.37 0.25 13.82
N ALA A 50 9.94 0.41 15.02
CA ALA A 50 9.17 0.56 16.25
C ALA A 50 8.22 1.78 16.18
N ILE A 51 8.72 2.92 15.67
CA ILE A 51 7.91 4.14 15.49
C ILE A 51 6.77 3.90 14.50
N ASN A 52 7.04 3.34 13.31
CA ASN A 52 6.02 3.08 12.29
C ASN A 52 4.95 2.10 12.80
N VAL A 53 5.35 1.04 13.49
CA VAL A 53 4.44 0.05 14.10
C VAL A 53 3.59 0.71 15.17
N PHE A 54 4.18 1.51 16.06
CA PHE A 54 3.43 2.22 17.10
C PHE A 54 2.39 3.17 16.51
N LEU A 55 2.76 3.97 15.50
CA LEU A 55 1.85 4.90 14.83
C LEU A 55 0.70 4.18 14.12
N LEU A 56 0.97 3.05 13.46
CA LEU A 56 -0.07 2.22 12.84
C LEU A 56 -1.02 1.63 13.89
N LEU A 57 -0.51 1.15 15.02
CA LEU A 57 -1.32 0.64 16.12
C LEU A 57 -2.18 1.75 16.74
N TYR A 58 -1.64 2.96 16.90
CA TYR A 58 -2.36 4.14 17.40
C TYR A 58 -3.54 4.52 16.50
N VAL A 59 -3.39 4.42 15.18
CA VAL A 59 -4.48 4.66 14.22
C VAL A 59 -5.51 3.51 14.21
N GLY A 60 -5.19 2.38 14.84
CA GLY A 60 -6.05 1.20 14.92
C GLY A 60 -5.86 0.21 13.77
N ALA A 61 -4.78 0.32 12.99
CA ALA A 61 -4.48 -0.50 11.82
C ALA A 61 -3.95 -1.91 12.17
N LYS A 62 -4.45 -2.53 13.25
CA LYS A 62 -3.93 -3.78 13.81
C LYS A 62 -4.00 -4.94 12.81
N ARG A 63 -5.11 -5.06 12.10
CA ARG A 63 -5.38 -6.14 11.14
C ARG A 63 -4.61 -5.94 9.84
N ILE A 64 -4.45 -4.69 9.37
CA ILE A 64 -3.53 -4.36 8.27
C ILE A 64 -2.11 -4.80 8.62
N LEU A 65 -1.63 -4.41 9.81
CA LEU A 65 -0.28 -4.73 10.26
C LEU A 65 -0.06 -6.24 10.36
N ALA A 66 -1.01 -7.00 10.94
CA ALA A 66 -0.94 -8.46 10.98
C ALA A 66 -0.95 -9.10 9.59
N THR A 67 -1.79 -8.60 8.68
CA THR A 67 -1.86 -9.12 7.30
C THR A 67 -0.56 -8.86 6.55
N VAL A 68 -0.02 -7.65 6.69
CA VAL A 68 1.24 -7.23 6.06
C VAL A 68 2.42 -8.02 6.61
N PHE A 69 2.48 -8.20 7.94
CA PHE A 69 3.50 -9.01 8.58
C PHE A 69 3.46 -10.46 8.08
N ALA A 70 2.27 -11.08 8.01
CA ALA A 70 2.13 -12.44 7.51
C ALA A 70 2.56 -12.58 6.03
N LEU A 71 2.18 -11.63 5.18
CA LEU A 71 2.60 -11.60 3.78
C LEU A 71 4.11 -11.41 3.65
N TRP A 72 4.69 -10.53 4.48
CA TRP A 72 6.13 -10.30 4.50
C TRP A 72 6.87 -11.56 4.93
N CYS A 73 6.47 -12.21 6.02
CA CYS A 73 7.07 -13.46 6.48
C CYS A 73 6.98 -14.58 5.43
N MET A 74 5.87 -14.66 4.70
CA MET A 74 5.72 -15.65 3.62
C MET A 74 6.65 -15.36 2.44
N LEU A 75 6.88 -14.09 2.12
CA LEU A 75 7.80 -13.69 1.05
C LEU A 75 9.26 -13.86 1.48
N THR A 76 9.60 -13.48 2.71
CA THR A 76 10.96 -13.61 3.24
C THR A 76 11.34 -15.05 3.50
N SER A 77 10.41 -15.92 3.89
CA SER A 77 10.70 -17.35 4.05
C SER A 77 11.12 -17.99 2.73
N ALA A 78 10.50 -17.62 1.61
CA ALA A 78 10.91 -18.09 0.29
C ALA A 78 12.33 -17.62 -0.08
N ILE A 79 12.67 -16.37 0.22
CA ILE A 79 14.01 -15.81 -0.01
C ILE A 79 15.05 -16.54 0.85
N ILE A 80 14.77 -16.70 2.15
CA ILE A 80 15.67 -17.39 3.08
C ILE A 80 15.86 -18.86 2.66
N LEU A 81 14.80 -19.55 2.25
CA LEU A 81 14.90 -20.93 1.75
C LEU A 81 15.78 -21.03 0.50
N LEU A 82 15.64 -20.10 -0.44
CA LEU A 82 16.50 -20.04 -1.62
C LEU A 82 17.97 -19.79 -1.22
N ASP A 83 18.23 -18.82 -0.35
CA ASP A 83 19.59 -18.54 0.15
C ASP A 83 20.20 -19.70 0.93
N MET A 84 19.39 -20.46 1.67
CA MET A 84 19.85 -21.69 2.34
C MET A 84 20.26 -22.78 1.34
N ILE A 85 19.55 -22.91 0.21
CA ILE A 85 19.89 -23.85 -0.86
C ILE A 85 21.22 -23.43 -1.53
N PHE A 86 21.44 -22.14 -1.72
CA PHE A 86 22.66 -21.62 -2.33
C PHE A 86 23.82 -21.41 -1.32
N THR A 87 23.58 -21.64 -0.02
CA THR A 87 24.56 -21.40 1.07
C THR A 87 25.11 -19.97 1.09
N THR A 88 24.31 -19.00 0.63
CA THR A 88 24.69 -17.58 0.50
C THR A 88 24.13 -16.70 1.61
N LEU A 89 23.52 -17.29 2.65
CA LEU A 89 22.87 -16.53 3.71
C LEU A 89 23.89 -15.71 4.50
N THR A 90 23.85 -14.39 4.33
CA THR A 90 24.63 -13.43 5.11
C THR A 90 23.74 -12.61 6.03
N ILE A 91 24.33 -11.99 7.06
CA ILE A 91 23.64 -11.04 7.93
C ILE A 91 23.03 -9.91 7.09
N ASP A 92 23.72 -9.45 6.04
CA ASP A 92 23.25 -8.38 5.16
C ASP A 92 21.93 -8.70 4.45
N VAL A 93 21.69 -9.97 4.08
CA VAL A 93 20.39 -10.40 3.53
C VAL A 93 19.29 -10.15 4.55
N ILE A 94 19.48 -10.60 5.79
CA ILE A 94 18.50 -10.41 6.88
C ILE A 94 18.27 -8.92 7.12
N LEU A 95 19.32 -8.11 7.11
CA LEU A 95 19.22 -6.66 7.29
C LEU A 95 18.43 -5.99 6.16
N ASN A 96 18.66 -6.39 4.92
CA ASN A 96 17.91 -5.88 3.77
C ASN A 96 16.42 -6.26 3.85
N LEU A 97 16.10 -7.46 4.37
CA LEU A 97 14.72 -7.88 4.59
C LEU A 97 14.03 -7.06 5.70
N VAL A 98 14.73 -6.77 6.79
CA VAL A 98 14.21 -5.90 7.88
C VAL A 98 14.04 -4.47 7.38
N TYR A 99 15.03 -3.92 6.68
CA TYR A 99 14.94 -2.61 6.05
C TYR A 99 13.75 -2.50 5.10
N GLY A 100 13.57 -3.49 4.21
CA GLY A 100 12.45 -3.55 3.29
C GLY A 100 11.10 -3.52 4.02
N PHE A 101 10.99 -4.26 5.13
CA PHE A 101 9.79 -4.25 5.96
C PHE A 101 9.53 -2.87 6.58
N THR A 102 10.57 -2.24 7.14
CA THR A 102 10.48 -0.91 7.74
C THR A 102 10.02 0.12 6.71
N THR A 103 10.62 0.14 5.52
CA THR A 103 10.20 1.03 4.42
C THR A 103 8.74 0.77 4.04
N PHE A 104 8.35 -0.50 3.93
CA PHE A 104 6.99 -0.87 3.57
C PHE A 104 5.96 -0.42 4.62
N THR A 105 6.25 -0.59 5.92
CA THR A 105 5.37 -0.10 6.99
C THR A 105 5.23 1.42 6.98
N SER A 106 6.28 2.17 6.65
CA SER A 106 6.24 3.63 6.51
C SER A 106 5.33 4.06 5.35
N ILE A 107 5.43 3.38 4.20
CA ILE A 107 4.56 3.62 3.03
C ILE A 107 3.09 3.32 3.38
N ILE A 108 2.83 2.20 4.08
CA ILE A 108 1.47 1.85 4.51
C ILE A 108 0.92 2.88 5.48
N PHE A 109 1.73 3.32 6.44
CA PHE A 109 1.34 4.37 7.37
C PHE A 109 0.95 5.66 6.63
N PHE A 110 1.75 6.07 5.66
CA PHE A 110 1.44 7.20 4.79
C PHE A 110 0.12 7.01 4.05
N TYR A 111 -0.07 5.85 3.41
CA TYR A 111 -1.28 5.55 2.64
C TYR A 111 -2.55 5.52 3.50
N VAL A 112 -2.51 4.80 4.62
CA VAL A 112 -3.68 4.61 5.50
C VAL A 112 -4.12 5.93 6.13
N THR A 113 -3.19 6.84 6.39
CA THR A 113 -3.48 8.11 7.08
C THR A 113 -3.64 9.30 6.14
N THR A 114 -3.43 9.15 4.84
CA THR A 114 -3.44 10.26 3.88
C THR A 114 -4.45 10.02 2.77
N PRO A 115 -5.66 10.62 2.86
CA PRO A 115 -6.66 10.47 1.82
C PRO A 115 -6.21 11.12 0.51
N PRO A 116 -6.64 10.59 -0.66
CA PRO A 116 -6.21 11.11 -1.96
C PRO A 116 -6.49 12.61 -2.19
N THR A 117 -7.56 13.13 -1.58
CA THR A 117 -7.93 14.55 -1.64
C THR A 117 -6.87 15.45 -1.00
N GLN A 118 -6.19 14.99 0.05
CA GLN A 118 -5.12 15.74 0.69
C GLN A 118 -3.85 15.79 -0.16
N ILE A 119 -3.52 14.70 -0.85
CA ILE A 119 -2.39 14.67 -1.78
C ILE A 119 -2.63 15.62 -2.94
N ARG A 120 -3.85 15.64 -3.49
CA ARG A 120 -4.23 16.62 -4.53
C ARG A 120 -4.08 18.07 -4.06
N LYS A 121 -4.41 18.37 -2.79
CA LYS A 121 -4.18 19.70 -2.22
C LYS A 121 -2.68 20.02 -2.03
N PHE A 122 -1.89 19.02 -1.68
CA PHE A 122 -0.46 19.19 -1.40
C PHE A 122 0.39 19.35 -2.67
N VAL A 123 0.17 18.49 -3.66
CA VAL A 123 1.00 18.38 -4.86
C VAL A 123 0.38 19.14 -6.05
N GLY A 124 -0.85 19.65 -5.90
CA GLY A 124 -1.61 20.26 -6.98
C GLY A 124 -2.25 19.22 -7.93
N PHE A 125 -2.85 19.70 -9.02
CA PHE A 125 -3.40 18.84 -10.06
C PHE A 125 -2.30 18.52 -11.09
N ASN A 126 -1.70 17.35 -10.99
CA ASN A 126 -0.63 16.88 -11.86
C ASN A 126 -0.62 15.34 -11.95
N ALA A 127 0.30 14.79 -12.73
CA ALA A 127 0.42 13.35 -12.94
C ALA A 127 0.54 12.55 -11.63
N VAL A 128 1.22 13.10 -10.63
CA VAL A 128 1.39 12.45 -9.31
C VAL A 128 0.06 12.35 -8.57
N SER A 129 -0.71 13.44 -8.50
CA SER A 129 -2.01 13.40 -7.82
C SER A 129 -3.04 12.56 -8.57
N LEU A 130 -3.01 12.56 -9.90
CA LEU A 130 -3.81 11.65 -10.74
C LEU A 130 -3.45 10.18 -10.49
N THR A 131 -2.15 9.85 -10.43
CA THR A 131 -1.68 8.49 -10.16
C THR A 131 -2.15 8.01 -8.78
N TYR A 132 -2.05 8.85 -7.75
CA TYR A 132 -2.48 8.49 -6.40
C TYR A 132 -4.00 8.33 -6.29
N LEU A 133 -4.77 9.20 -6.98
CA LEU A 133 -6.22 9.05 -7.09
C LEU A 133 -6.60 7.74 -7.78
N PHE A 134 -5.91 7.42 -8.88
CA PHE A 134 -6.13 6.20 -9.64
C PHE A 134 -5.78 4.95 -8.82
N PHE A 135 -4.70 5.00 -8.05
CA PHE A 135 -4.33 3.94 -7.12
C PHE A 135 -5.41 3.72 -6.05
N GLY A 136 -5.91 4.80 -5.43
CA GLY A 136 -7.01 4.73 -4.48
C GLY A 136 -8.29 4.13 -5.09
N TYR A 137 -8.65 4.55 -6.31
CA TYR A 137 -9.76 3.97 -7.06
C TYR A 137 -9.57 2.47 -7.33
N SER A 138 -8.37 2.08 -7.76
CA SER A 138 -8.02 0.68 -8.06
C SER A 138 -8.19 -0.20 -6.82
N VAL A 139 -7.75 0.26 -5.65
CA VAL A 139 -7.91 -0.48 -4.39
C VAL A 139 -9.38 -0.66 -4.03
N LYS A 140 -10.20 0.38 -4.20
CA LYS A 140 -11.65 0.30 -3.97
C LYS A 140 -12.32 -0.68 -4.95
N LEU A 141 -11.95 -0.60 -6.23
CA LEU A 141 -12.46 -1.49 -7.27
C LEU A 141 -12.17 -2.96 -6.98
N VAL A 142 -10.95 -3.27 -6.49
CA VAL A 142 -10.60 -4.64 -6.06
C VAL A 142 -11.48 -5.10 -4.90
N ALA A 143 -11.73 -4.23 -3.91
CA ALA A 143 -12.60 -4.56 -2.78
C ALA A 143 -14.02 -4.90 -3.25
N ASP A 144 -14.61 -4.02 -4.08
CA ASP A 144 -15.97 -4.17 -4.61
C ASP A 144 -16.09 -5.43 -5.49
N LEU A 145 -15.07 -5.75 -6.29
CA LEU A 145 -15.01 -6.98 -7.09
C LEU A 145 -14.93 -8.23 -6.23
N ILE A 146 -14.08 -8.23 -5.18
CA ILE A 146 -13.98 -9.37 -4.27
C ILE A 146 -15.33 -9.63 -3.59
N ASP A 147 -16.02 -8.58 -3.14
CA ASP A 147 -17.30 -8.71 -2.46
C ASP A 147 -18.40 -9.18 -3.42
N THR A 148 -18.41 -8.68 -4.66
CA THR A 148 -19.33 -9.15 -5.72
C THR A 148 -19.11 -10.63 -6.04
N VAL A 149 -17.85 -11.06 -6.14
CA VAL A 149 -17.49 -12.43 -6.49
C VAL A 149 -17.80 -13.39 -5.33
N LYS A 150 -17.58 -12.98 -4.07
CA LYS A 150 -18.01 -13.73 -2.89
C LYS A 150 -19.53 -13.85 -2.78
N ALA A 151 -20.28 -12.79 -3.08
CA ALA A 151 -21.75 -12.82 -3.07
C ALA A 151 -22.30 -13.85 -4.07
N ARG A 152 -21.54 -14.17 -5.12
CA ARG A 152 -21.83 -15.23 -6.11
C ARG A 152 -21.33 -16.62 -5.69
N GLY A 153 -20.94 -16.81 -4.42
CA GLY A 153 -20.51 -18.09 -3.87
C GLY A 153 -19.04 -18.46 -4.16
N TRP A 154 -18.22 -17.51 -4.63
CA TRP A 154 -16.80 -17.79 -4.85
C TRP A 154 -16.06 -17.99 -3.52
N VAL A 155 -15.32 -19.09 -3.43
CA VAL A 155 -14.51 -19.47 -2.27
C VAL A 155 -13.05 -19.25 -2.57
N TYR A 156 -12.31 -18.70 -1.60
CA TYR A 156 -10.88 -18.50 -1.68
C TYR A 156 -10.16 -19.83 -1.96
N SER A 157 -9.23 -19.83 -2.92
CA SER A 157 -8.49 -21.02 -3.32
C SER A 157 -7.03 -20.65 -3.58
N TYR A 158 -6.11 -21.58 -3.33
CA TYR A 158 -4.69 -21.40 -3.65
C TYR A 158 -4.39 -21.54 -5.15
N ASN A 159 -5.36 -21.96 -5.97
CA ASN A 159 -5.17 -22.09 -7.41
C ASN A 159 -5.23 -20.71 -8.09
N PRO A 160 -4.13 -20.21 -8.69
CA PRO A 160 -4.09 -18.89 -9.32
C PRO A 160 -5.05 -18.77 -10.53
N ILE A 161 -5.35 -19.87 -11.21
CA ILE A 161 -6.24 -19.90 -12.39
C ILE A 161 -7.66 -19.46 -12.01
N LYS A 162 -8.10 -19.72 -10.77
CA LYS A 162 -9.42 -19.29 -10.27
C LYS A 162 -9.55 -17.76 -10.15
N TYR A 163 -8.45 -17.02 -10.14
CA TYR A 163 -8.43 -15.56 -10.09
C TYR A 163 -8.45 -14.90 -11.48
N ARG A 164 -8.35 -15.68 -12.56
CA ARG A 164 -8.30 -15.14 -13.95
C ARG A 164 -9.47 -14.23 -14.27
N TYR A 165 -10.68 -14.59 -13.81
CA TYR A 165 -11.89 -13.81 -14.07
C TYR A 165 -11.90 -12.49 -13.30
N LEU A 166 -11.37 -12.51 -12.07
CA LEU A 166 -11.26 -11.33 -11.23
C LEU A 166 -10.23 -10.35 -11.81
N LEU A 167 -9.07 -10.87 -12.23
CA LEU A 167 -8.05 -10.11 -12.95
C LEU A 167 -8.59 -9.49 -14.24
N ARG A 168 -9.28 -10.28 -15.08
CA ARG A 168 -9.87 -9.78 -16.32
C ARG A 168 -10.91 -8.68 -16.06
N ALA A 169 -11.81 -8.89 -15.10
CA ALA A 169 -12.82 -7.90 -14.74
C ALA A 169 -12.18 -6.61 -14.23
N PHE A 170 -11.17 -6.73 -13.37
CA PHE A 170 -10.41 -5.60 -12.86
C PHE A 170 -9.74 -4.80 -13.99
N THR A 171 -9.03 -5.46 -14.91
CA THR A 171 -8.38 -4.80 -16.05
C THR A 171 -9.39 -4.09 -16.95
N VAL A 172 -10.50 -4.74 -17.31
CA VAL A 172 -11.53 -4.14 -18.17
C VAL A 172 -12.13 -2.90 -17.53
N LEU A 173 -12.47 -2.96 -16.24
CA LEU A 173 -13.04 -1.83 -15.50
C LEU A 173 -12.05 -0.67 -15.35
N LEU A 174 -10.76 -0.96 -15.16
CA LEU A 174 -9.72 0.08 -15.16
C LEU A 174 -9.59 0.76 -16.53
N ILE A 175 -9.52 -0.01 -17.62
CA ILE A 175 -9.42 0.54 -18.98
C ILE A 175 -10.63 1.42 -19.29
N SER A 176 -11.85 0.94 -19.00
CA SER A 176 -13.08 1.71 -19.17
C SER A 176 -13.01 3.04 -18.41
N ARG A 177 -12.54 3.01 -17.16
CA ARG A 177 -12.45 4.21 -16.33
C ARG A 177 -11.39 5.19 -16.83
N ILE A 178 -10.26 4.70 -17.33
CA ILE A 178 -9.23 5.56 -17.96
C ILE A 178 -9.82 6.24 -19.19
N SER A 179 -10.52 5.50 -20.06
CA SER A 179 -11.17 6.07 -21.24
C SER A 179 -12.13 7.19 -20.88
N GLU A 180 -13.03 6.96 -19.91
CA GLU A 180 -13.97 7.99 -19.43
C GLU A 180 -13.27 9.24 -18.90
N ILE A 181 -12.14 9.08 -18.21
CA ILE A 181 -11.36 10.21 -17.68
C ILE A 181 -10.70 10.97 -18.83
N VAL A 182 -10.13 10.28 -19.80
CA VAL A 182 -9.51 10.90 -20.98
C VAL A 182 -10.57 11.68 -21.77
N ASP A 183 -11.73 11.09 -22.02
CA ASP A 183 -12.84 11.75 -22.71
C ASP A 183 -13.34 12.98 -21.94
N ALA A 184 -13.44 12.88 -20.60
CA ALA A 184 -13.82 14.01 -19.75
C ALA A 184 -12.77 15.13 -19.71
N LEU A 185 -11.47 14.80 -19.82
CA LEU A 185 -10.39 15.79 -19.90
C LEU A 185 -10.38 16.47 -21.27
N ARG A 186 -10.55 15.71 -22.35
CA ARG A 186 -10.70 16.24 -23.71
C ARG A 186 -11.90 17.17 -23.83
N ALA A 187 -13.03 16.81 -23.24
CA ALA A 187 -14.23 17.66 -23.19
C ALA A 187 -14.02 18.97 -22.41
N ARG A 188 -12.97 19.06 -21.57
CA ARG A 188 -12.57 20.26 -20.83
C ARG A 188 -11.49 21.08 -21.54
N GLY A 189 -11.14 20.72 -22.78
CA GLY A 189 -10.12 21.43 -23.56
C GLY A 189 -8.68 21.13 -23.11
N VAL A 190 -8.46 20.03 -22.40
CA VAL A 190 -7.10 19.56 -22.12
C VAL A 190 -6.64 18.77 -23.34
N GLU A 191 -5.84 19.42 -24.20
CA GLU A 191 -5.15 18.77 -25.32
C GLU A 191 -3.92 17.99 -24.81
N GLU A 192 -3.55 16.92 -25.53
CA GLU A 192 -2.54 15.91 -25.16
C GLU A 192 -1.15 16.46 -24.85
#